data_AF-A0AAN8QIQ8-F1
#
_entry.id   AF-A0AAN8QIQ8-F1
#
_cell.length_a   1.000
_cell.length_b   1.000
_cell.length_c   1.000
_cell.angle_alpha   90.00
_cell.angle_beta   90.00
_cell.angle_gamma   90.00
#
_symmetry.space_group_name_H-M   'P 1'
#
loop_
_entity.id
_entity.type
_entity.pdbx_description
1 polymer ?
#
loop_
_entity_poly.entity_id
_entity_poly.type
_entity_poly.pdbx_seq_one_letter_code
_entity_poly.pdbx_strand_id
1 'polypeptide(L)'
;MAEACGLILVYIFLLVLLLHKHRSIILRRLCSLFGTVFLLRCVTMFVTSLSVPGQHLQCSSKMYGDMWSKVQRVLAIWSGFGMTLNGVDTCGDYMFSGHTVVLTMLNFFITEYTPSSWHLIHTISWVLNLFGIFFILAAHEHYSIDVFIAFYITTRLFLYYHTLANTRAFQHSRRARIWFPMFSFFECNVNGPVHNQYNWPFSGPACMKTLIG
;
A
#
# COMPACT_ATOMS: atom_id res chain seq x y z
N MET A 1 4.24 -7.00 -15.90
CA MET A 1 4.87 -5.65 -16.02
C MET A 1 4.48 -4.71 -14.89
N ALA A 2 3.18 -4.52 -14.60
CA ALA A 2 2.74 -3.69 -13.46
C ALA A 2 3.34 -4.13 -12.12
N GLU A 3 3.44 -5.44 -11.88
CA GLU A 3 4.06 -5.99 -10.67
C GLU A 3 5.55 -5.62 -10.54
N ALA A 4 6.29 -5.54 -11.66
CA ALA A 4 7.68 -5.09 -11.65
C ALA A 4 7.79 -3.61 -11.24
N CYS A 5 6.89 -2.74 -11.74
CA CYS A 5 6.82 -1.34 -11.29
C CYS A 5 6.51 -1.26 -9.78
N GLY A 6 5.64 -2.15 -9.28
CA GLY A 6 5.33 -2.28 -7.85
C GLY A 6 6.54 -2.68 -7.02
N LEU A 7 7.29 -3.70 -7.45
CA LEU A 7 8.49 -4.16 -6.76
C LEU A 7 9.58 -3.09 -6.70
N ILE A 8 9.76 -2.30 -7.78
CA ILE A 8 10.69 -1.18 -7.79
C ILE A 8 10.27 -0.11 -6.76
N LEU A 9 8.98 0.24 -6.70
CA LEU A 9 8.46 1.18 -5.70
C LEU A 9 8.61 0.65 -4.27
N VAL A 10 8.37 -0.64 -4.04
CA VAL A 10 8.61 -1.29 -2.74
C VAL A 10 10.08 -1.16 -2.35
N TYR A 11 11.00 -1.43 -3.28
CA TYR A 11 12.44 -1.30 -3.02
C TYR A 11 12.85 0.14 -2.66
N ILE A 12 12.39 1.12 -3.43
CA ILE A 12 12.63 2.55 -3.15
C ILE A 12 12.07 2.92 -1.77
N PHE A 13 10.84 2.51 -1.46
CA PHE A 13 10.22 2.78 -0.15
C PHE A 13 10.98 2.11 1.00
N LEU A 14 11.45 0.87 0.83
CA LEU A 14 12.26 0.18 1.84
C LEU A 14 13.58 0.92 2.10
N LEU A 15 14.24 1.43 1.05
CA LEU A 15 15.44 2.27 1.21
C LEU A 15 15.12 3.55 1.99
N VAL A 16 14.04 4.24 1.63
CA VAL A 16 13.56 5.44 2.37
C VAL A 16 13.31 5.09 3.84
N LEU A 17 12.59 3.99 4.12
CA LEU A 17 12.28 3.54 5.47
C LEU A 17 13.52 3.22 6.30
N LEU A 18 14.54 2.60 5.69
CA LEU A 18 15.79 2.25 6.35
C LEU A 18 16.62 3.47 6.73
N LEU A 19 16.64 4.49 5.86
CA LEU A 19 17.39 5.73 6.07
C LEU A 19 16.65 6.76 6.93
N HIS A 20 15.33 6.63 7.08
CA HIS A 20 14.54 7.59 7.84
C HIS A 20 14.73 7.39 9.35
N LYS A 21 15.01 8.47 10.07
CA LYS A 21 15.22 8.46 11.54
C LYS A 21 14.01 7.92 12.31
N HIS A 22 12.80 8.26 11.85
CA HIS A 22 11.53 7.86 12.46
C HIS A 22 10.91 6.59 11.86
N ARG A 23 11.73 5.59 11.48
CA ARG A 23 11.28 4.34 10.82
C ARG A 23 10.07 3.65 11.48
N SER A 24 10.04 3.56 12.82
CA SER A 24 8.96 2.88 13.53
C SER A 24 7.63 3.64 13.43
N ILE A 25 7.66 4.97 13.31
CA ILE A 25 6.44 5.77 13.14
C ILE A 25 5.88 5.54 11.73
N ILE A 26 6.74 5.60 10.71
CA ILE A 26 6.35 5.36 9.32
C ILE A 26 5.78 3.95 9.15
N LEU A 27 6.44 2.93 9.69
CA LEU A 27 5.97 1.55 9.59
C LEU A 27 4.59 1.35 10.24
N ARG A 28 4.33 1.97 11.40
CA ARG A 28 3.00 1.93 12.03
C ARG A 28 1.93 2.57 11.16
N ARG A 29 2.22 3.73 10.56
CA ARG A 29 1.30 4.44 9.65
C ARG A 29 1.03 3.61 8.39
N LEU A 30 2.06 2.98 7.84
CA LEU A 30 1.99 2.05 6.72
C LEU A 30 1.04 0.89 7.04
N CYS A 31 1.26 0.19 8.16
CA CYS A 31 0.42 -0.92 8.59
C CYS A 31 -1.03 -0.48 8.84
N SER A 32 -1.24 0.69 9.46
CA SER A 32 -2.59 1.22 9.70
C SER A 32 -3.32 1.51 8.39
N LEU A 33 -2.68 2.21 7.45
CA LEU A 33 -3.30 2.60 6.17
C LEU A 33 -3.54 1.39 5.28
N PHE A 34 -2.54 0.53 5.07
CA PHE A 34 -2.71 -0.69 4.29
C PHE A 34 -3.74 -1.64 4.92
N GLY A 35 -3.70 -1.81 6.24
CA GLY A 35 -4.65 -2.65 6.96
C GLY A 35 -6.09 -2.19 6.77
N THR A 36 -6.37 -0.89 6.88
CA THR A 36 -7.72 -0.34 6.65
C THR A 36 -8.17 -0.51 5.21
N VAL A 37 -7.31 -0.23 4.22
CA VAL A 37 -7.67 -0.36 2.80
C VAL A 37 -7.93 -1.82 2.41
N PHE A 38 -7.06 -2.75 2.83
CA PHE A 38 -7.23 -4.17 2.50
C PHE A 38 -8.40 -4.80 3.27
N LEU A 39 -8.70 -4.35 4.49
CA LEU A 39 -9.91 -4.79 5.20
C LEU A 39 -11.17 -4.32 4.48
N LEU A 40 -11.19 -3.07 4.01
CA LEU A 40 -12.28 -2.55 3.18
C LEU A 40 -12.44 -3.41 1.91
N ARG A 41 -11.33 -3.78 1.25
CA ARG A 41 -11.34 -4.69 0.10
C ARG A 41 -12.03 -6.01 0.41
N CYS A 42 -11.66 -6.66 1.52
CA CYS A 42 -12.26 -7.92 1.95
C CYS A 42 -13.77 -7.78 2.19
N VAL A 43 -14.20 -6.70 2.87
CA VAL A 43 -15.63 -6.43 3.10
C VAL A 43 -16.35 -6.18 1.77
N THR A 44 -15.75 -5.41 0.87
CA THR A 44 -16.36 -5.10 -0.42
C THR A 44 -16.52 -6.33 -1.31
N MET A 45 -15.51 -7.21 -1.37
CA MET A 45 -15.60 -8.50 -2.08
C MET A 45 -16.62 -9.45 -1.46
N PHE A 46 -16.87 -9.35 -0.15
CA PHE A 46 -17.92 -10.14 0.50
C PHE A 46 -19.32 -9.62 0.16
N VAL A 47 -19.48 -8.31 0.06
CA VAL A 47 -20.77 -7.65 -0.18
C VAL A 47 -21.14 -7.60 -1.66
N THR A 48 -20.16 -7.44 -2.56
CA THR A 48 -20.40 -7.37 -4.00
C THR A 48 -20.13 -8.70 -4.67
N SER A 49 -20.96 -9.02 -5.67
CA SER A 49 -20.85 -10.22 -6.51
C SER A 49 -20.75 -9.79 -7.97
N LEU A 50 -19.60 -9.23 -8.36
CA LEU A 50 -19.38 -8.76 -9.73
C LEU A 50 -18.63 -9.84 -10.53
N SER A 51 -19.22 -10.28 -11.64
CA SER A 51 -18.59 -11.27 -12.52
C SER A 51 -17.25 -10.80 -13.09
N VAL A 52 -16.34 -11.75 -13.30
CA VAL A 52 -14.98 -11.54 -13.84
C VAL A 52 -15.00 -10.78 -15.18
N PRO A 53 -14.16 -9.75 -15.37
CA PRO A 53 -14.01 -9.07 -16.65
C PRO A 53 -13.12 -9.93 -17.57
N GLY A 54 -13.73 -10.80 -18.37
CA GLY A 54 -13.08 -11.36 -19.57
C GLY A 54 -13.09 -12.88 -19.73
N GLN A 55 -13.10 -13.33 -20.98
CA GLN A 55 -13.05 -14.74 -21.39
C GLN A 55 -11.64 -15.35 -21.42
N HIS A 56 -10.60 -14.55 -21.16
CA HIS A 56 -9.19 -14.97 -21.27
C HIS A 56 -8.64 -15.65 -20.02
N LEU A 57 -9.35 -15.57 -18.89
CA LEU A 57 -8.92 -16.18 -17.64
C LEU A 57 -9.56 -17.57 -17.50
N GLN A 58 -8.77 -18.63 -17.69
CA GLN A 58 -9.23 -19.99 -17.47
C GLN A 58 -9.37 -20.28 -15.98
N CYS A 59 -10.53 -19.94 -15.44
CA CYS A 59 -10.87 -20.24 -14.07
C CYS A 59 -11.13 -21.73 -13.90
N SER A 60 -10.22 -22.40 -13.18
CA SER A 60 -10.46 -23.76 -12.73
C SER A 60 -11.61 -23.78 -11.70
N SER A 61 -12.49 -24.77 -11.80
CA SER A 61 -13.63 -24.91 -10.89
C SER A 61 -13.16 -25.03 -9.43
N LYS A 62 -14.00 -24.59 -8.48
CA LYS A 62 -13.72 -24.76 -7.04
C LYS A 62 -13.44 -26.24 -6.76
N MET A 63 -12.18 -26.58 -6.50
CA MET A 63 -11.83 -27.93 -6.06
C MET A 63 -12.42 -28.15 -4.66
N TYR A 64 -13.41 -29.05 -4.58
CA TYR A 64 -13.96 -29.55 -3.32
C TYR A 64 -12.96 -30.56 -2.74
N GLY A 65 -11.91 -30.06 -2.09
CA GLY A 65 -10.91 -30.87 -1.38
C GLY A 65 -11.03 -30.74 0.14
N ASP A 66 -10.46 -31.73 0.84
CA ASP A 66 -10.32 -31.78 2.30
C ASP A 66 -9.79 -30.48 2.91
N MET A 67 -10.11 -30.23 4.19
CA MET A 67 -9.72 -29.00 4.90
C MET A 67 -8.20 -28.73 4.84
N TRP A 68 -7.38 -29.79 4.81
CA TRP A 68 -5.93 -29.69 4.67
C TRP A 68 -5.49 -29.10 3.32
N SER A 69 -6.14 -29.50 2.23
CA SER A 69 -5.87 -28.97 0.88
C SER A 69 -6.24 -27.49 0.77
N LYS A 70 -7.29 -27.06 1.49
CA LYS A 70 -7.67 -25.64 1.59
C LYS A 70 -6.61 -24.83 2.33
N VAL A 71 -6.11 -25.33 3.46
CA VAL A 71 -5.05 -24.67 4.24
C VAL A 71 -3.76 -24.56 3.43
N GLN A 72 -3.34 -25.63 2.75
CA GLN A 72 -2.15 -25.58 1.88
C GLN A 72 -2.30 -24.55 0.75
N ARG A 73 -3.49 -24.44 0.14
CA ARG A 73 -3.74 -23.41 -0.88
C ARG A 73 -3.74 -22.00 -0.31
N VAL A 74 -4.31 -21.78 0.89
CA VAL A 74 -4.24 -20.48 1.58
C VAL A 74 -2.79 -20.11 1.89
N LEU A 75 -1.98 -21.06 2.36
CA LEU A 75 -0.55 -20.85 2.62
C LEU A 75 0.24 -20.56 1.34
N ALA A 76 -0.08 -21.22 0.22
CA ALA A 76 0.53 -20.93 -1.08
C ALA A 76 0.18 -19.51 -1.57
N ILE A 77 -1.09 -19.10 -1.47
CA ILE A 77 -1.53 -17.74 -1.81
C ILE A 77 -0.85 -16.69 -0.93
N TRP A 78 -0.76 -16.97 0.38
CA TRP A 78 -0.16 -16.07 1.35
C TRP A 78 1.35 -15.91 1.13
N SER A 79 2.07 -17.01 0.90
CA SER A 79 3.50 -17.00 0.60
C SER A 79 3.81 -16.31 -0.73
N GLY A 80 2.90 -16.39 -1.71
CA GLY A 80 3.00 -15.66 -2.97
C GLY A 80 2.64 -14.17 -2.89
N PHE A 81 2.24 -13.65 -1.71
CA PHE A 81 1.70 -12.29 -1.53
C PHE A 81 0.54 -11.94 -2.48
N GLY A 82 -0.16 -12.94 -3.02
CA GLY A 82 -1.22 -12.74 -4.02
C GLY A 82 -0.77 -12.12 -5.35
N MET A 83 0.53 -12.22 -5.69
CA MET A 83 1.06 -11.75 -6.97
C MET A 83 0.96 -12.83 -8.05
N THR A 84 0.60 -12.44 -9.27
CA THR A 84 0.52 -13.35 -10.42
C THR A 84 1.91 -13.85 -10.84
N LEU A 85 2.98 -13.07 -10.62
CA LEU A 85 4.37 -13.50 -10.83
C LEU A 85 4.78 -14.74 -10.01
N ASN A 86 4.12 -14.98 -8.88
CA ASN A 86 4.39 -16.15 -8.03
C ASN A 86 3.48 -17.36 -8.40
N GLY A 87 2.79 -17.31 -9.55
CA GLY A 87 1.93 -18.39 -10.04
C GLY A 87 0.61 -18.51 -9.27
N VAL A 88 0.19 -17.45 -8.58
CA VAL A 88 -1.06 -17.43 -7.82
C VAL A 88 -2.20 -16.90 -8.69
N ASP A 89 -2.83 -17.80 -9.43
CA ASP A 89 -4.03 -17.48 -10.22
C ASP A 89 -5.29 -17.74 -9.38
N THR A 90 -5.89 -16.67 -8.86
CA THR A 90 -7.16 -16.72 -8.13
C THR A 90 -8.27 -16.10 -8.95
N CYS A 91 -9.29 -16.90 -9.27
CA CYS A 91 -10.53 -16.40 -9.86
C CYS A 91 -11.53 -16.00 -8.77
N GLY A 92 -12.01 -14.76 -8.82
CA GLY A 92 -12.99 -14.20 -7.90
C GLY A 92 -13.43 -12.81 -8.33
N ASP A 93 -14.15 -12.11 -7.47
CA ASP A 93 -14.61 -10.76 -7.80
C ASP A 93 -13.43 -9.78 -7.79
N TYR A 94 -13.21 -9.10 -8.92
CA TYR A 94 -12.06 -8.21 -9.15
C TYR A 94 -12.27 -6.80 -8.60
N MET A 95 -13.39 -6.57 -7.90
CA MET A 95 -13.74 -5.25 -7.40
C MET A 95 -12.65 -4.77 -6.45
N PHE A 96 -12.15 -3.56 -6.70
CA PHE A 96 -11.04 -2.92 -5.98
C PHE A 96 -9.66 -3.58 -6.26
N SER A 97 -8.86 -2.99 -7.17
CA SER A 97 -7.55 -3.55 -7.55
C SER A 97 -6.48 -3.31 -6.48
N GLY A 98 -5.95 -4.40 -5.90
CA GLY A 98 -4.88 -4.34 -4.90
C GLY A 98 -3.56 -3.80 -5.45
N HIS A 99 -3.24 -4.10 -6.71
CA HIS A 99 -2.04 -3.58 -7.37
C HIS A 99 -2.07 -2.05 -7.45
N THR A 100 -3.22 -1.48 -7.85
CA THR A 100 -3.41 -0.02 -7.89
C THR A 100 -3.29 0.60 -6.50
N VAL A 101 -3.88 -0.03 -5.47
CA VAL A 101 -3.74 0.43 -4.08
C VAL A 101 -2.27 0.46 -3.66
N VAL A 102 -1.53 -0.64 -3.88
CA VAL A 102 -0.12 -0.75 -3.47
C VAL A 102 0.74 0.28 -4.19
N LEU A 103 0.61 0.40 -5.51
CA LEU A 103 1.35 1.39 -6.32
C LEU A 103 1.10 2.82 -5.83
N THR A 104 -0.17 3.20 -5.70
CA THR A 104 -0.57 4.56 -5.33
C THR A 104 -0.21 4.90 -3.89
N MET A 105 -0.43 3.96 -2.96
CA MET A 105 -0.05 4.13 -1.56
C MET A 105 1.45 4.30 -1.41
N LEU A 106 2.27 3.42 -2.03
CA LEU A 106 3.73 3.54 -1.98
C LEU A 106 4.21 4.85 -2.60
N ASN A 107 3.65 5.28 -3.73
CA ASN A 107 3.99 6.57 -4.34
C ASN A 107 3.74 7.76 -3.39
N PHE A 108 2.58 7.77 -2.71
CA PHE A 108 2.28 8.83 -1.74
C PHE A 108 3.17 8.78 -0.51
N PHE A 109 3.46 7.59 0.02
CA PHE A 109 4.40 7.44 1.13
C PHE A 109 5.81 7.92 0.76
N ILE A 110 6.31 7.58 -0.43
CA ILE A 110 7.60 8.06 -0.91
C ILE A 110 7.58 9.59 -1.00
N THR A 111 6.54 10.18 -1.59
CA THR A 111 6.44 11.64 -1.75
C THR A 111 6.33 12.38 -0.41
N GLU A 112 5.62 11.84 0.57
CA GLU A 112 5.39 12.47 1.88
C GLU A 112 6.63 12.43 2.78
N TYR A 113 7.29 11.27 2.87
CA TYR A 113 8.40 11.07 3.80
C TYR A 113 9.77 11.43 3.21
N THR A 114 9.83 11.82 1.94
CA THR A 114 11.06 12.27 1.25
C THR A 114 11.16 13.80 1.27
N PRO A 115 12.36 14.39 1.43
CA PRO A 115 12.51 15.85 1.37
C PRO A 115 12.15 16.38 -0.01
N SER A 116 11.60 17.61 -0.05
CA SER A 116 11.19 18.27 -1.29
C SER A 116 12.32 18.49 -2.30
N SER A 117 13.58 18.50 -1.85
CA SER A 117 14.76 18.65 -2.71
C SER A 117 15.05 17.44 -3.58
N TRP A 118 14.56 16.25 -3.23
CA TRP A 118 14.83 15.00 -3.97
C TRP A 118 13.83 14.80 -5.12
N HIS A 119 13.75 15.80 -6.01
CA HIS A 119 12.81 15.82 -7.13
C HIS A 119 12.90 14.57 -8.02
N LEU A 120 14.09 14.03 -8.24
CA LEU A 120 14.28 12.81 -9.04
C LEU A 120 13.51 11.61 -8.50
N ILE A 121 13.52 11.41 -7.18
CA ILE A 121 12.82 10.27 -6.55
C ILE A 121 11.31 10.45 -6.72
N HIS A 122 10.81 11.67 -6.54
CA HIS A 122 9.40 11.99 -6.74
C HIS A 122 8.98 11.79 -8.20
N THR A 123 9.78 12.27 -9.16
CA THR A 123 9.50 12.08 -10.59
C THR A 123 9.46 10.59 -10.93
N ILE A 124 10.45 9.81 -10.49
CA ILE A 124 10.50 8.37 -10.72
C ILE A 124 9.29 7.66 -10.10
N SER A 125 8.91 8.01 -8.86
CA SER A 125 7.79 7.36 -8.18
C SER A 125 6.46 7.63 -8.90
N TRP A 126 6.23 8.87 -9.33
CA TRP A 126 5.03 9.26 -10.07
C TRP A 126 4.96 8.62 -11.45
N VAL A 127 6.10 8.56 -12.16
CA VAL A 127 6.20 7.90 -13.46
C VAL A 127 5.91 6.40 -13.32
N LEU A 128 6.52 5.72 -12.34
CA LEU A 128 6.25 4.30 -12.08
C LEU A 128 4.79 4.04 -11.70
N ASN A 129 4.18 4.93 -10.91
CA ASN A 129 2.76 4.83 -10.58
C ASN A 129 1.86 4.96 -11.82
N LEU A 130 2.12 5.95 -12.69
CA LEU A 130 1.36 6.15 -13.92
C LEU A 130 1.50 4.96 -14.88
N PHE A 131 2.73 4.51 -15.13
CA PHE A 131 2.98 3.34 -15.98
C PHE A 131 2.41 2.06 -15.37
N GLY A 132 2.50 1.88 -14.05
CA GLY A 132 1.89 0.75 -13.36
C GLY A 132 0.38 0.70 -13.56
N ILE A 133 -0.31 1.82 -13.38
CA ILE A 133 -1.76 1.94 -13.63
C ILE A 133 -2.09 1.69 -15.12
N PHE A 134 -1.30 2.25 -16.03
CA PHE A 134 -1.46 2.02 -17.47
C PHE A 134 -1.35 0.53 -17.83
N PHE A 135 -0.35 -0.17 -17.32
CA PHE A 135 -0.19 -1.61 -17.57
C PHE A 135 -1.30 -2.45 -16.94
N ILE A 136 -1.85 -2.05 -15.80
CA ILE A 136 -3.02 -2.71 -15.19
C ILE A 136 -4.25 -2.58 -16.10
N LEU A 137 -4.50 -1.38 -16.64
CA LEU A 137 -5.62 -1.15 -17.57
C LEU A 137 -5.40 -1.87 -18.90
N ALA A 138 -4.18 -1.85 -19.43
CA ALA A 138 -3.81 -2.51 -20.68
C ALA A 138 -3.90 -4.04 -20.61
N ALA A 139 -3.73 -4.63 -19.42
CA ALA A 139 -3.92 -6.06 -19.20
C ALA A 139 -5.40 -6.48 -19.32
N HIS A 140 -6.35 -5.54 -19.30
CA HIS A 140 -7.79 -5.79 -19.35
C HIS A 140 -8.34 -6.74 -18.26
N GLU A 141 -7.56 -7.06 -17.23
CA GLU A 141 -7.95 -7.97 -16.14
C GLU A 141 -8.84 -7.33 -15.08
N HIS A 142 -9.05 -6.00 -15.14
CA HIS A 142 -9.87 -5.25 -14.21
C HIS A 142 -10.80 -4.31 -14.98
N TYR A 143 -12.01 -4.08 -14.47
CA TYR A 143 -12.82 -2.98 -14.97
C TYR A 143 -12.11 -1.66 -14.66
N SER A 144 -12.12 -0.71 -15.61
CA SER A 144 -11.52 0.61 -15.42
C SER A 144 -12.09 1.35 -14.20
N ILE A 145 -13.35 1.05 -13.83
CA ILE A 145 -14.00 1.57 -12.62
C ILE A 145 -13.31 1.07 -11.34
N ASP A 146 -12.81 -0.16 -11.30
CA ASP A 146 -12.13 -0.72 -10.13
C ASP A 146 -10.80 -0.02 -9.87
N VAL A 147 -10.10 0.32 -10.94
CA VAL A 147 -8.85 1.09 -10.89
C VAL A 147 -9.13 2.52 -10.42
N PHE A 148 -10.17 3.16 -10.95
CA PHE A 148 -10.57 4.51 -10.54
C PHE A 148 -10.99 4.58 -9.07
N ILE A 149 -11.85 3.67 -8.62
CA ILE A 149 -12.29 3.61 -7.21
C ILE A 149 -11.12 3.30 -6.28
N ALA A 150 -10.22 2.37 -6.65
CA ALA A 150 -9.03 2.07 -5.88
C ALA A 150 -8.10 3.29 -5.73
N PHE A 151 -7.85 4.02 -6.82
CA PHE A 151 -7.07 5.26 -6.80
C PHE A 151 -7.74 6.32 -5.91
N TYR A 152 -9.06 6.51 -6.05
CA TYR A 152 -9.82 7.51 -5.30
C TYR A 152 -9.82 7.23 -3.79
N ILE A 153 -10.18 6.01 -3.38
CA ILE A 153 -10.23 5.62 -1.97
C ILE A 153 -8.84 5.72 -1.33
N THR A 154 -7.80 5.23 -2.02
CA THR A 154 -6.42 5.28 -1.51
C THR A 154 -5.96 6.72 -1.30
N THR A 155 -6.17 7.60 -2.28
CA THR A 155 -5.83 9.02 -2.19
C THR A 155 -6.55 9.71 -1.04
N ARG A 156 -7.87 9.49 -0.92
CA ARG A 156 -8.69 10.11 0.14
C ARG A 156 -8.30 9.61 1.52
N LEU A 157 -8.12 8.30 1.69
CA LEU A 157 -7.73 7.73 2.97
C LEU A 157 -6.35 8.24 3.40
N PHE A 158 -5.38 8.31 2.47
CA PHE A 158 -4.06 8.84 2.74
C PHE A 158 -4.11 10.30 3.20
N LEU A 159 -4.83 11.16 2.47
CA LEU A 159 -4.96 12.58 2.79
C LEU A 159 -5.66 12.80 4.13
N TYR A 160 -6.77 12.09 4.39
CA TYR A 160 -7.50 12.20 5.64
C TYR A 160 -6.67 11.75 6.83
N TYR A 161 -5.93 10.65 6.68
CA TYR A 161 -5.03 10.15 7.72
C TYR A 161 -3.95 11.18 8.08
N HIS A 162 -3.25 11.73 7.09
CA HIS A 162 -2.18 12.70 7.33
C HIS A 162 -2.70 14.04 7.82
N THR A 163 -3.88 14.48 7.34
CA THR A 163 -4.54 15.70 7.86
C THR A 163 -4.90 15.54 9.33
N LEU A 164 -5.42 14.37 9.72
CA LEU A 164 -5.75 14.06 11.11
C LEU A 164 -4.50 13.94 11.99
N ALA A 165 -3.43 13.33 11.49
CA ALA A 165 -2.15 13.19 12.19
C ALA A 165 -1.42 14.53 12.36
N ASN A 166 -1.52 15.42 11.37
CA ASN A 166 -0.86 16.73 11.42
C ASN A 166 -1.64 17.76 12.25
N THR A 167 -2.96 17.56 12.44
CA THR A 167 -3.82 18.48 13.20
C THR A 167 -3.88 18.11 14.69
N ARG A 168 -3.12 18.83 15.52
CA ARG A 168 -3.03 18.61 16.98
C ARG A 168 -4.37 18.67 17.72
N ALA A 169 -5.33 19.46 17.23
CA ALA A 169 -6.65 19.61 17.86
C ALA A 169 -7.44 18.28 17.91
N PHE A 170 -7.26 17.40 16.93
CA PHE A 170 -7.96 16.11 16.90
C PHE A 170 -7.28 15.04 17.74
N GLN A 171 -5.96 15.13 17.96
CA GLN A 171 -5.21 14.15 18.76
C GLN A 171 -5.64 14.12 20.23
N HIS A 172 -5.99 15.28 20.80
CA HIS A 172 -6.44 15.39 22.19
C HIS A 172 -7.96 15.25 22.37
N SER A 173 -8.73 15.15 21.29
CA SER A 173 -10.18 15.05 21.39
C SER A 173 -10.62 13.64 21.77
N ARG A 174 -11.39 13.54 22.87
CA ARG A 174 -12.00 12.28 23.33
C ARG A 174 -12.93 11.68 22.27
N ARG A 175 -13.57 12.52 21.44
CA ARG A 175 -14.47 12.10 20.36
C ARG A 175 -13.71 11.42 19.22
N ALA A 176 -12.55 11.96 18.81
CA ALA A 176 -11.73 11.35 17.77
C ALA A 176 -11.24 9.94 18.16
N ARG A 177 -10.91 9.74 19.44
CA ARG A 177 -10.50 8.44 19.98
C ARG A 177 -11.59 7.37 19.91
N ILE A 178 -12.86 7.75 20.10
CA ILE A 178 -14.01 6.84 20.03
C ILE A 178 -14.34 6.49 18.59
N TRP A 179 -14.34 7.49 17.69
CA TRP A 179 -14.70 7.28 16.28
C TRP A 179 -13.58 6.58 15.48
N PHE A 180 -12.32 6.76 15.87
CA PHE A 180 -11.16 6.19 15.18
C PHE A 180 -10.21 5.51 16.17
N PRO A 181 -10.59 4.34 16.74
CA PRO A 181 -9.81 3.66 17.77
C PRO A 181 -8.44 3.18 17.25
N MET A 182 -8.40 2.63 16.02
CA MET A 182 -7.15 2.20 15.38
C MET A 182 -6.19 3.36 15.15
N PHE A 183 -6.69 4.50 14.65
CA PHE A 183 -5.90 5.71 14.46
C PHE A 183 -5.31 6.20 15.79
N SER A 184 -6.15 6.29 16.82
CA SER A 184 -5.69 6.75 18.14
C SER A 184 -4.61 5.85 18.71
N PHE A 185 -4.71 4.52 18.54
CA PHE A 185 -3.71 3.57 19.04
C PHE A 185 -2.35 3.75 18.35
N PHE A 186 -2.33 3.87 17.01
CA PHE A 186 -1.07 3.99 16.26
C PHE A 186 -0.38 5.36 16.42
N GLU A 187 -1.14 6.44 16.65
CA GLU A 187 -0.63 7.81 16.78
C GLU A 187 -0.50 8.31 18.23
N CYS A 188 -0.75 7.47 19.25
CA CYS A 188 -0.71 7.83 20.68
C CYS A 188 0.54 8.60 21.15
N ASN A 189 1.70 8.35 20.54
CA ASN A 189 3.01 8.88 20.94
C ASN A 189 3.61 9.87 19.93
N VAL A 190 2.84 10.36 18.96
CA VAL A 190 3.32 11.24 17.90
C VAL A 190 2.65 12.60 18.02
N ASN A 191 3.41 13.65 18.30
CA ASN A 191 2.87 14.99 18.51
C ASN A 191 3.11 15.88 17.28
N GLY A 192 2.16 15.86 16.34
CA GLY A 192 2.19 16.69 15.13
C GLY A 192 2.99 16.10 13.94
N PRO A 193 3.36 16.93 12.96
CA PRO A 193 4.00 16.47 11.72
C PRO A 193 5.38 15.87 11.96
N VAL A 194 5.66 14.77 11.28
CA VAL A 194 6.96 14.07 11.34
C VAL A 194 7.93 14.82 10.43
N HIS A 195 9.06 15.23 10.98
CA HIS A 195 10.09 15.89 10.18
C HIS A 195 10.85 14.85 9.35
N ASN A 196 11.10 15.18 8.08
CA ASN A 196 11.84 14.36 7.13
C ASN A 196 13.34 14.40 7.43
N GLN A 197 13.75 13.75 8.53
CA GLN A 197 15.14 13.62 8.98
C GLN A 197 15.67 12.23 8.64
N TYR A 198 16.81 12.20 7.95
CA TYR A 198 17.45 10.98 7.51
C TYR A 198 18.75 10.75 8.28
N ASN A 199 18.92 9.53 8.78
CA ASN A 199 20.10 9.13 9.52
C ASN A 199 20.62 7.82 8.94
N TRP A 200 21.91 7.77 8.63
CA TRP A 200 22.55 6.52 8.20
C TRP A 200 22.53 5.48 9.34
N PRO A 201 21.90 4.31 9.16
CA PRO A 201 21.67 3.35 10.24
C PRO A 201 22.90 2.48 10.55
N PHE A 202 23.88 2.40 9.66
CA PHE A 202 25.06 1.55 9.83
C PHE A 202 26.26 2.31 10.45
N SER A 203 27.16 1.58 11.10
CA SER A 203 28.33 2.17 11.76
C SER A 203 29.33 2.81 10.79
N GLY A 204 29.42 2.31 9.54
CA GLY A 204 30.17 2.92 8.43
C GLY A 204 29.39 2.86 7.11
N PRO A 205 29.84 3.52 6.02
CA PRO A 205 30.94 4.48 5.92
C PRO A 205 30.55 5.90 6.37
N ALA A 206 31.49 6.64 6.96
CA ALA A 206 31.26 8.00 7.46
C ALA A 206 30.81 8.99 6.35
N CYS A 207 31.24 8.77 5.11
CA CYS A 207 30.83 9.58 3.95
C CYS A 207 29.30 9.57 3.75
N MET A 208 28.63 8.44 3.98
CA MET A 208 27.17 8.37 3.84
C MET A 208 26.44 9.05 4.99
N LYS A 209 27.07 9.23 6.16
CA LYS A 209 26.51 10.04 7.25
C LYS A 209 26.47 11.52 6.87
N THR A 210 27.48 12.03 6.18
CA THR A 210 27.58 13.44 5.74
C THR A 210 26.74 13.74 4.49
N LEU A 211 26.48 12.74 3.65
CA LEU A 211 25.67 12.91 2.43
C LEU A 211 24.16 12.92 2.71
N ILE A 212 23.74 12.25 3.79
CA ILE A 212 22.32 11.98 4.10
C ILE A 212 21.82 12.77 5.31
N GLY A 213 22.68 13.10 6.27
CA GLY A 213 22.37 13.89 7.48
C GLY A 213 23.00 15.27 7.44
#